data_AF-A0A5C7FT49-F1
#
_entry.id   AF-A0A5C7FT49-F1
#
_cell.length_a   1.000
_cell.length_b   1.000
_cell.length_c   1.000
_cell.angle_alpha   90.00
_cell.angle_beta   90.00
_cell.angle_gamma   90.00
#
_symmetry.space_group_name_H-M   'P 1'
#
loop_
_entity.id
_entity.type
_entity.pdbx_description
1 polymer ?
#
loop_
_entity_poly.entity_id
_entity_poly.type
_entity_poly.pdbx_seq_one_letter_code
_entity_poly.pdbx_strand_id
1 'polypeptide(L)'
;MDLSQFPERFRAKVLSNIVRNSRLGIAIRFGKLKGQVLPLSIHQEVPSPNPLHPSQLEALARTAFHELPYELQIKTGGLQDASGPIEPA
;
A
#
# COMPACT_ATOMS: atom_id res chain seq x y z
N MET A 1 -9.68 -10.29 0.15
CA MET A 1 -9.59 -9.14 1.08
C MET A 1 -10.84 -9.16 1.95
N ASP A 2 -10.69 -9.09 3.27
CA ASP A 2 -11.84 -8.98 4.18
C ASP A 2 -12.17 -7.51 4.39
N LEU A 3 -13.34 -7.05 3.97
CA LEU A 3 -13.76 -5.65 4.12
C LEU A 3 -14.41 -5.37 5.48
N SER A 4 -14.78 -6.44 6.20
CA SER A 4 -15.45 -6.37 7.50
C SER A 4 -14.54 -5.75 8.56
N GLN A 5 -13.22 -5.94 8.43
CA GLN A 5 -12.21 -5.31 9.29
C GLN A 5 -12.16 -3.77 9.22
N PHE A 6 -12.76 -3.15 8.19
CA PHE A 6 -12.79 -1.70 8.06
C PHE A 6 -14.12 -1.13 8.58
N PRO A 7 -14.11 0.07 9.18
CA PRO A 7 -15.33 0.74 9.59
C PRO A 7 -16.16 1.09 8.35
N GLU A 8 -17.48 1.01 8.47
CA GLU A 8 -18.39 1.09 7.32
C GLU A 8 -18.20 2.37 6.48
N ARG A 9 -18.00 3.51 7.15
CA ARG A 9 -17.68 4.81 6.55
C ARG A 9 -16.43 4.81 5.64
N PHE A 10 -15.48 3.91 5.87
CA PHE A 10 -14.25 3.83 5.09
C PHE A 10 -14.28 2.73 4.03
N ARG A 11 -15.19 1.75 4.10
CA ARG A 11 -15.25 0.63 3.14
C ARG A 11 -15.35 1.09 1.69
N ALA A 12 -16.28 2.02 1.41
CA ALA A 12 -16.46 2.58 0.07
C ALA A 12 -15.23 3.36 -0.41
N LYS A 13 -14.56 4.10 0.49
CA LYS A 13 -13.36 4.88 0.20
C LYS A 13 -12.15 3.98 -0.08
N VAL A 14 -11.99 2.92 0.72
CA VAL A 14 -10.95 1.90 0.54
C VAL A 14 -11.10 1.24 -0.83
N LEU A 15 -12.30 0.78 -1.16
CA LEU A 15 -12.60 0.20 -2.47
C LEU A 15 -12.35 1.19 -3.61
N SER A 16 -12.81 2.43 -3.47
CA SER A 16 -12.59 3.47 -4.49
C SER A 16 -11.10 3.73 -4.73
N ASN A 17 -10.30 3.81 -3.68
CA ASN A 17 -8.84 3.96 -3.79
C ASN A 17 -8.19 2.74 -4.44
N ILE A 18 -8.57 1.51 -4.07
CA ILE A 18 -8.03 0.29 -4.69
C ILE A 18 -8.34 0.28 -6.19
N VAL A 19 -9.59 0.54 -6.58
CA VAL A 19 -10.01 0.54 -7.98
C VAL A 19 -9.31 1.65 -8.75
N ARG A 20 -9.14 2.84 -8.16
CA ARG A 20 -8.43 3.97 -8.78
C ARG A 20 -6.97 3.63 -9.06
N ASN A 21 -6.28 3.03 -8.09
CA ASN A 21 -4.87 2.62 -8.24
C ASN A 21 -4.72 1.44 -9.18
N SER A 22 -5.65 0.49 -9.18
CA SER A 22 -5.67 -0.65 -10.11
C SER A 22 -5.77 -0.18 -11.57
N ARG A 23 -6.55 0.87 -11.87
CA ARG A 23 -6.59 1.50 -13.20
C ARG A 23 -5.26 2.14 -13.62
N LEU A 24 -4.39 2.46 -12.67
CA LEU A 24 -3.03 2.97 -12.91
C LEU A 24 -2.00 1.83 -12.99
N GLY A 25 -2.44 0.56 -12.94
CA GLY A 25 -1.56 -0.60 -12.93
C GLY A 25 -0.94 -0.90 -11.56
N ILE A 26 -1.51 -0.36 -10.48
CA ILE A 26 -1.03 -0.53 -9.10
C ILE A 26 -1.99 -1.45 -8.35
N ALA A 27 -1.50 -2.62 -7.95
CA ALA A 27 -2.22 -3.53 -7.08
C ALA A 27 -2.02 -3.18 -5.61
N ILE A 28 -3.13 -3.02 -4.91
CA ILE A 28 -3.15 -2.80 -3.46
C ILE A 28 -3.90 -3.97 -2.81
N ARG A 29 -3.26 -4.63 -1.87
CA ARG A 29 -3.82 -5.75 -1.11
C ARG A 29 -3.71 -5.48 0.38
N PHE A 30 -4.83 -5.63 1.07
CA PHE A 30 -4.85 -5.55 2.52
C PHE A 30 -4.79 -6.94 3.13
N GLY A 31 -3.93 -7.09 4.14
CA GLY A 31 -3.85 -8.27 4.98
C GLY A 31 -4.94 -8.28 6.04
N LYS A 32 -4.74 -9.13 7.05
CA LYS A 32 -5.62 -9.22 8.22
C LYS A 32 -5.15 -8.24 9.29
N LEU A 33 -6.05 -7.37 9.77
CA LEU A 33 -5.81 -6.46 10.89
C LEU A 33 -5.33 -7.26 12.11
N LYS A 34 -4.18 -6.88 12.66
CA LYS A 34 -3.60 -7.45 13.88
C LYS A 34 -3.55 -6.38 14.96
N GLY A 35 -4.59 -6.37 15.81
CA GLY A 35 -4.76 -5.32 16.82
C GLY A 35 -5.02 -3.97 16.16
N GLN A 36 -4.04 -3.06 16.24
CA GLN A 36 -4.11 -1.75 15.59
C GLN A 36 -3.33 -1.66 14.28
N VAL A 37 -2.58 -2.71 13.92
CA VAL A 37 -1.73 -2.71 12.72
C VAL A 37 -2.46 -3.37 11.55
N LEU A 38 -2.60 -2.62 10.46
CA LEU A 38 -3.19 -3.07 9.21
C LEU A 38 -2.08 -3.32 8.17
N PRO A 39 -1.77 -4.59 7.85
CA PRO A 39 -0.81 -4.91 6.82
C PRO A 39 -1.37 -4.50 5.46
N LEU A 40 -0.59 -3.74 4.68
CA LEU A 40 -0.89 -3.32 3.33
C LEU A 40 0.25 -3.76 2.43
N SER A 41 -0.06 -4.41 1.32
CA SER A 41 0.91 -4.76 0.28
C SER A 41 0.57 -4.01 -0.98
N ILE A 42 1.53 -3.27 -1.52
CA ILE A 42 1.38 -2.49 -2.75
C ILE A 42 2.45 -2.91 -3.76
N HIS A 43 2.06 -3.20 -4.98
CA HIS A 43 2.98 -3.53 -6.07
C HIS A 43 2.42 -3.07 -7.40
N GLN A 44 3.28 -2.95 -8.40
CA GLN A 44 2.89 -2.61 -9.76
C GLN A 44 2.66 -3.90 -10.54
N GLU A 45 1.45 -4.10 -11.08
CA GLU A 45 1.05 -5.36 -11.75
C GLU A 45 1.56 -5.47 -13.19
N VAL A 46 1.86 -4.35 -13.83
CA VAL A 46 2.15 -4.26 -15.28
C VAL A 46 3.50 -3.59 -15.49
N PRO A 47 4.25 -3.94 -16.54
CA PRO A 47 5.32 -3.09 -17.04
C PRO A 47 4.70 -1.76 -17.52
N SER A 48 4.53 -0.81 -16.61
CA SER A 48 4.19 0.55 -16.96
C SER A 48 5.42 1.19 -17.62
N PRO A 49 5.23 2.08 -18.60
CA PRO A 49 6.31 2.85 -19.20
C PRO A 49 7.05 3.74 -18.19
N ASN A 50 6.45 3.96 -17.01
CA ASN A 50 7.08 4.65 -15.90
C ASN A 50 6.90 3.81 -14.60
N PRO A 51 7.83 2.90 -14.28
CA PRO A 51 7.76 2.13 -13.04
C PRO A 51 7.92 3.06 -11.85
N LEU A 52 7.01 2.98 -10.88
CA LEU A 52 7.07 3.80 -9.68
C LEU A 52 8.08 3.19 -8.71
N HIS A 53 8.92 4.05 -8.12
CA HIS A 53 9.84 3.60 -7.07
C HIS A 53 9.04 3.06 -5.87
N PRO A 54 9.52 2.02 -5.15
CA PRO A 54 8.85 1.51 -3.96
C PRO A 54 8.51 2.62 -2.95
N SER A 55 9.40 3.59 -2.74
CA SER A 55 9.13 4.75 -1.87
C SER A 55 7.93 5.59 -2.33
N GLN A 56 7.71 5.71 -3.63
CA GLN A 56 6.55 6.41 -4.18
C GLN A 56 5.27 5.60 -4.03
N LEU A 57 5.33 4.28 -4.24
CA LEU A 57 4.21 3.38 -3.97
C LEU A 57 3.81 3.45 -2.49
N GLU A 58 4.79 3.43 -1.58
CA GLU A 58 4.55 3.58 -0.15
C GLU A 58 3.88 4.92 0.17
N ALA A 59 4.41 6.03 -0.36
CA ALA A 59 3.81 7.35 -0.16
C ALA A 59 2.36 7.41 -0.67
N LEU A 60 2.09 6.84 -1.85
CA LEU A 60 0.73 6.78 -2.42
C LEU A 60 -0.23 6.00 -1.52
N ALA A 61 0.17 4.81 -1.06
CA ALA A 61 -0.65 4.02 -0.15
C ALA A 61 -0.86 4.77 1.18
N ARG A 62 0.20 5.35 1.74
CA ARG A 62 0.12 6.10 2.99
C ARG A 62 -0.83 7.28 2.88
N THR A 63 -0.73 8.08 1.82
CA THR A 63 -1.64 9.22 1.59
C THR A 63 -3.08 8.76 1.33
N ALA A 64 -3.29 7.70 0.54
CA ALA A 64 -4.62 7.20 0.21
C ALA A 64 -5.38 6.65 1.43
N PHE A 65 -4.65 6.12 2.41
CA PHE A 65 -5.23 5.45 3.57
C PHE A 65 -4.90 6.11 4.91
N HIS A 66 -4.31 7.32 4.93
CA HIS A 66 -3.92 8.02 6.16
C HIS A 66 -5.10 8.31 7.11
N GLU A 67 -6.33 8.37 6.59
CA GLU A 67 -7.55 8.60 7.37
C GLU A 67 -8.05 7.35 8.09
N LEU A 68 -7.46 6.19 7.83
CA LEU A 68 -7.81 4.98 8.56
C LEU A 68 -7.32 5.07 10.01
N PRO A 69 -8.13 4.64 10.99
CA PRO A 69 -7.76 4.65 12.42
C PRO A 69 -6.81 3.49 12.77
N TYR A 70 -5.97 3.07 11.83
CA TYR A 70 -5.07 1.92 11.95
C TYR A 70 -3.65 2.33 11.62
N GLU A 71 -2.69 1.70 12.27
CA GLU A 71 -1.28 1.79 11.90
C GLU A 71 -1.05 1.00 10.61
N LEU A 72 -0.69 1.72 9.54
CA LEU A 72 -0.48 1.11 8.23
C LEU A 72 0.92 0.51 8.14
N GLN A 73 1.01 -0.81 8.07
CA GLN A 73 2.26 -1.50 7.77
C GLN A 73 2.35 -1.76 6.27
N ILE A 74 2.94 -0.83 5.54
CA ILE A 74 3.04 -0.88 4.08
C ILE A 74 4.24 -1.73 3.66
N LYS A 75 4.02 -2.70 2.79
CA LYS A 75 5.03 -3.53 2.14
C LYS A 75 4.97 -3.31 0.64
N THR A 76 6.04 -2.78 0.09
CA THR A 76 6.16 -2.56 -1.36
C THR A 76 6.73 -3.84 -1.98
N GLY A 77 5.92 -4.51 -2.81
CA GLY A 77 6.32 -5.68 -3.57
C GLY A 77 7.10 -5.26 -4.81
N GLY A 78 8.24 -4.60 -4.62
CA GLY A 78 9.25 -4.41 -5.64
C GLY A 78 10.39 -5.36 -5.33
N LEU A 79 10.78 -6.17 -6.30
CA LEU A 79 12.02 -6.93 -6.23
C LEU A 79 13.17 -5.91 -6.16
N GLN A 80 13.53 -5.48 -4.95
CA GLN A 80 14.68 -4.63 -4.61
C GLN A 80 14.85 -4.65 -3.10
N ASP A 81 15.37 -5.78 -2.63
CA ASP A 81 16.30 -5.78 -1.51
C ASP A 81 17.57 -5.02 -1.94
N ALA A 82 18.34 -4.56 -0.95
CA ALA A 82 19.66 -3.91 -1.04
C ALA A 82 19.72 -2.41 -1.37
N SER A 83 19.42 -1.58 -0.37
CA SER A 83 20.28 -0.42 -0.04
C SER A 83 20.10 -0.08 1.44
N GLY A 84 20.81 -0.81 2.29
CA GLY A 84 21.07 -0.35 3.66
C GLY A 84 21.94 0.92 3.61
N PRO A 85 21.83 1.81 4.60
CA PRO A 85 22.76 2.93 4.71
C PRO A 85 24.16 2.36 4.95
N ILE A 86 25.06 2.55 3.98
CA ILE A 86 26.50 2.46 4.22
C ILE A 86 26.87 3.65 5.12
N GLU A 87 27.12 3.40 6.40
CA GLU A 87 27.81 4.34 7.28
C GLU A 87 29.24 4.57 6.72
N PRO A 88 29.66 5.80 6.41
CA PRO A 88 31.06 6.10 6.21
C PRO A 88 31.79 6.22 7.57
N ALA A 89 32.99 5.67 7.60
CA ALA A 89 33.92 5.51 8.72
C ALA A 89 34.36 6.80 9.42
#